data_AF-A0A3M8QZC9-F1
#
_entry.id   AF-A0A3M8QZC9-F1
#
_cell.length_a   1.000
_cell.length_b   1.000
_cell.length_c   1.000
_cell.angle_alpha   90.00
_cell.angle_beta   90.00
_cell.angle_gamma   90.00
#
_symmetry.space_group_name_H-M   'P 1'
#
loop_
_entity.id
_entity.type
_entity.pdbx_description
1 polymer ?
#
loop_
_entity_poly.entity_id
_entity_poly.type
_entity_poly.pdbx_seq_one_letter_code
_entity_poly.pdbx_strand_id
1 'polypeptide(L)'
;MADKESGENRNQQGQFLPGNCANPGGRPKGSRNATTMTLQQALLESFHQLGGVQWLVQLGRTEPRTFATLLLRLLPQAQPEESDDEVLVDDPDPDV
;
A
#
# COMPACT_ATOMS: atom_id res chain seq x y z
N MET A 1 -6.31 23.72 -19.16
CA MET A 1 -5.17 23.01 -19.75
C MET A 1 -5.63 22.58 -21.13
N ALA A 2 -4.99 23.06 -22.19
CA ALA A 2 -5.46 22.82 -23.55
C ALA A 2 -5.19 21.36 -23.96
N ASP A 3 -6.25 20.63 -24.30
CA ASP A 3 -6.16 19.30 -24.92
C ASP A 3 -5.52 19.46 -26.31
N LYS A 4 -4.21 19.17 -26.41
CA LYS A 4 -3.53 19.07 -27.72
C LYS A 4 -3.98 17.80 -28.41
N GLU A 5 -4.47 17.92 -29.65
CA GLU A 5 -4.91 16.78 -30.45
C GLU A 5 -3.76 15.78 -30.71
N SER A 6 -4.13 14.50 -30.80
CA SER A 6 -3.24 13.32 -30.81
C SER A 6 -2.21 13.27 -31.97
N GLY A 7 -2.29 14.19 -32.94
CA GLY A 7 -1.41 14.26 -34.11
C GLY A 7 -0.23 15.25 -33.99
N GLU A 8 -0.25 16.16 -33.01
CA GLU A 8 0.64 17.34 -33.02
C GLU A 8 2.02 17.10 -32.36
N ASN A 9 2.19 15.93 -31.75
CA ASN A 9 3.39 15.60 -30.97
C ASN A 9 4.40 14.74 -31.75
N ARG A 10 4.07 14.33 -32.99
CA ARG A 10 4.88 13.42 -33.81
C ARG A 10 5.21 14.03 -35.18
N ASN A 11 6.37 13.68 -35.73
CA ASN A 11 6.75 14.04 -37.09
C ASN A 11 6.04 13.14 -38.12
N GLN A 12 6.20 13.43 -39.42
CA GLN A 12 5.61 12.65 -40.51
C GLN A 12 6.12 11.19 -40.57
N GLN A 13 7.22 10.88 -39.88
CA GLN A 13 7.80 9.54 -39.75
C GLN A 13 7.32 8.83 -38.47
N GLY A 14 6.38 9.42 -37.71
CA GLY A 14 5.78 8.85 -36.50
C GLY A 14 6.62 8.96 -35.22
N GLN A 15 7.78 9.62 -35.26
CA GLN A 15 8.62 9.84 -34.07
C GLN A 15 8.16 11.07 -33.29
N PHE A 16 8.32 11.05 -31.97
CA PHE A 16 8.00 12.22 -31.14
C PHE A 16 8.95 13.39 -31.44
N LEU A 17 8.39 14.59 -31.56
CA LEU A 17 9.18 15.82 -31.67
C LEU A 17 9.97 16.06 -30.37
N PRO A 18 11.15 16.69 -30.41
CA PRO A 18 11.92 17.02 -29.22
C PRO A 18 11.08 17.83 -28.21
N GLY A 19 11.11 17.43 -26.94
CA GLY A 19 10.29 18.05 -25.88
C GLY A 19 8.86 17.52 -25.78
N ASN A 20 8.42 16.67 -26.71
CA ASN A 20 7.17 15.95 -26.63
C ASN A 20 7.42 14.50 -26.19
N CYS A 21 6.52 13.97 -25.37
CA CYS A 21 6.53 12.58 -24.96
C CYS A 21 5.13 11.99 -25.09
N ALA A 22 5.04 10.66 -25.15
CA ALA A 22 3.77 9.94 -25.27
C ALA A 22 2.81 10.19 -24.09
N ASN A 23 3.37 10.49 -22.91
CA ASN A 23 2.64 10.68 -21.68
C ASN A 23 3.21 11.88 -20.89
N PRO A 24 2.81 13.12 -21.23
CA PRO A 24 3.28 14.33 -20.57
C PRO A 24 2.85 14.44 -19.11
N GLY A 25 1.78 13.75 -18.71
CA GLY A 25 1.36 13.65 -17.31
C GLY A 25 2.17 12.63 -16.48
N GLY A 26 3.03 11.85 -17.14
CA GLY A 26 3.79 10.78 -16.50
C GLY A 26 2.90 9.72 -15.86
N ARG A 27 3.51 8.89 -15.03
CA ARG A 27 2.77 7.89 -14.25
C ARG A 27 1.96 8.60 -13.16
N PRO A 28 0.65 8.33 -13.00
CA PRO A 28 -0.17 8.99 -11.99
C PRO A 28 0.46 8.85 -10.60
N LYS A 29 0.56 9.97 -9.88
CA LYS A 29 1.10 9.99 -8.51
C LYS A 29 0.25 9.09 -7.62
N GLY A 30 0.89 8.20 -6.86
CA GLY A 30 0.20 7.25 -5.97
C GLY A 30 -0.31 5.98 -6.66
N SER A 31 -0.11 5.80 -7.97
CA SER A 31 -0.44 4.53 -8.62
C SER A 31 0.39 3.38 -8.03
N ARG A 32 -0.25 2.23 -7.80
CA ARG A 32 0.41 1.02 -7.28
C ARG A 32 1.40 0.46 -8.29
N ASN A 33 2.53 -0.04 -7.80
CA ASN A 33 3.54 -0.69 -8.64
C ASN A 33 2.90 -1.90 -9.35
N ALA A 34 3.18 -2.07 -10.65
CA ALA A 34 2.60 -3.13 -11.47
C ALA A 34 2.89 -4.54 -10.90
N THR A 35 4.13 -4.79 -10.48
CA THR A 35 4.53 -6.07 -9.87
C THR A 35 3.75 -6.34 -8.57
N THR A 36 3.60 -5.32 -7.72
CA THR A 36 2.82 -5.43 -6.49
C THR A 36 1.36 -5.71 -6.77
N MET A 37 0.78 -5.06 -7.78
CA MET A 37 -0.61 -5.31 -8.19
C MET A 37 -0.79 -6.75 -8.69
N THR A 38 0.07 -7.22 -9.59
CA THR A 38 0.03 -8.60 -10.11
C THR A 38 0.15 -9.63 -8.99
N LEU A 39 1.05 -9.41 -8.03
CA LEU A 39 1.22 -10.30 -6.89
C LEU A 39 -0.04 -10.32 -5.99
N GLN A 40 -0.62 -9.16 -5.69
CA GLN A 40 -1.87 -9.09 -4.90
C GLN A 40 -3.00 -9.85 -5.59
N GLN A 41 -3.11 -9.72 -6.92
CA GLN A 41 -4.14 -10.39 -7.70
C GLN A 41 -3.92 -11.91 -7.75
N ALA A 42 -2.69 -12.36 -7.98
CA ALA A 42 -2.34 -13.79 -7.96
C ALA A 42 -2.60 -14.43 -6.60
N LEU A 43 -2.29 -13.70 -5.51
CA LEU A 43 -2.56 -14.17 -4.15
C LEU A 43 -4.07 -14.30 -3.91
N LEU A 44 -4.86 -13.30 -4.28
CA LEU A 44 -6.32 -13.34 -4.14
C LEU A 44 -6.92 -14.51 -4.94
N GLU A 45 -6.44 -14.71 -6.17
CA GLU A 45 -6.87 -15.82 -7.02
C GLU A 45 -6.51 -17.18 -6.39
N SER A 46 -5.28 -17.35 -5.89
CA SER A 46 -4.87 -18.58 -5.19
C SER A 46 -5.73 -18.86 -3.96
N PHE A 47 -6.13 -17.81 -3.22
CA PHE A 47 -7.03 -17.93 -2.08
C PHE A 47 -8.41 -18.45 -2.49
N HIS A 48 -8.96 -17.96 -3.60
CA HIS A 48 -10.21 -18.48 -4.15
C HIS A 48 -10.08 -19.95 -4.58
N GLN A 49 -8.98 -20.31 -5.25
CA GLN A 49 -8.72 -21.69 -5.68
C GLN A 49 -8.56 -22.67 -4.53
N LEU A 50 -8.01 -22.24 -3.39
CA LEU A 50 -7.88 -23.05 -2.18
C LEU A 50 -9.21 -23.28 -1.45
N GLY A 51 -10.31 -22.63 -1.86
CA GLY A 51 -11.64 -22.73 -1.24
C GLY A 51 -12.04 -21.51 -0.41
N GLY A 52 -11.23 -20.45 -0.45
CA GLY A 52 -11.53 -19.14 0.14
C GLY A 52 -11.93 -19.22 1.61
N VAL A 53 -13.18 -18.82 1.90
CA VAL A 53 -13.70 -18.81 3.27
C VAL A 53 -13.72 -20.21 3.89
N GLN A 54 -14.06 -21.25 3.13
CA GLN A 54 -14.11 -22.62 3.67
C GLN A 54 -12.73 -23.11 4.08
N TRP A 55 -11.71 -22.72 3.31
CA TRP A 55 -10.31 -22.99 3.66
C TRP A 55 -9.92 -22.30 4.97
N LEU A 56 -10.34 -21.05 5.20
CA LEU A 56 -10.11 -20.36 6.47
C LEU A 56 -10.83 -21.00 7.65
N VAL A 57 -12.07 -21.47 7.46
CA VAL A 57 -12.83 -22.19 8.50
C VAL A 57 -12.12 -23.49 8.85
N GLN A 58 -11.62 -24.23 7.86
CA GLN A 58 -10.83 -25.43 8.08
C GLN A 58 -9.53 -25.11 8.80
N LEU A 59 -8.79 -24.08 8.36
CA LEU A 59 -7.55 -23.63 9.00
C LEU A 59 -7.76 -23.25 10.46
N GLY A 60 -8.84 -22.54 10.80
CA GLY A 60 -9.18 -22.20 12.18
C GLY A 60 -9.49 -23.42 13.06
N ARG A 61 -9.99 -24.51 12.47
CA ARG A 61 -10.25 -25.78 13.18
C ARG A 61 -8.99 -26.64 13.31
N THR A 62 -8.14 -26.69 12.29
CA THR A 62 -6.95 -27.55 12.27
C THR A 62 -5.74 -26.89 12.95
N GLU A 63 -5.58 -25.59 12.78
CA GLU A 63 -4.41 -24.83 13.26
C GLU A 63 -4.82 -23.42 13.77
N PRO A 64 -5.49 -23.36 14.94
CA PRO A 64 -6.07 -22.12 15.45
C PRO A 64 -5.03 -21.01 15.72
N ARG A 65 -3.79 -21.37 16.06
CA ARG A 65 -2.71 -20.39 16.31
C ARG A 65 -2.34 -19.60 15.06
N THR A 66 -2.27 -20.26 13.92
CA THR A 66 -1.98 -19.62 12.63
C THR A 66 -3.14 -18.73 12.20
N PHE A 67 -4.38 -19.20 12.40
CA PHE A 67 -5.57 -18.39 12.16
C PHE A 67 -5.61 -17.13 13.05
N ALA A 68 -5.32 -17.24 14.35
CA ALA A 68 -5.27 -16.11 15.27
C ALA A 68 -4.18 -15.08 14.88
N THR A 69 -3.05 -15.55 14.36
CA THR A 69 -1.97 -14.67 13.87
C THR A 69 -2.42 -13.86 12.64
N LEU A 70 -3.16 -14.49 11.72
CA LEU A 70 -3.75 -13.79 10.57
C LEU A 70 -4.75 -12.73 11.01
N LEU A 71 -5.62 -13.07 11.98
CA LEU A 71 -6.57 -12.11 12.54
C LEU A 71 -5.85 -10.89 13.14
N LEU A 72 -4.82 -11.12 13.96
CA LEU A 72 -4.04 -10.03 14.54
C LEU A 72 -3.48 -9.09 13.47
N ARG A 73 -2.95 -9.63 12.36
CA ARG A 73 -2.39 -8.81 11.27
C ARG A 73 -3.44 -8.04 10.46
N LEU A 74 -4.67 -8.55 10.37
CA LEU A 74 -5.77 -7.92 9.64
C LEU A 74 -6.47 -6.84 10.47
N LEU A 75 -6.47 -6.98 11.79
CA LEU A 75 -7.03 -5.98 12.68
C LEU A 75 -6.22 -4.68 12.60
N PRO A 76 -6.88 -3.51 12.64
CA PRO A 76 -6.19 -2.23 12.78
C PRO A 76 -5.28 -2.28 14.00
N GLN A 77 -3.98 -2.11 13.78
CA GLN A 77 -3.02 -1.99 14.86
C GLN A 77 -3.21 -0.59 15.46
N ALA A 78 -3.61 -0.51 16.72
CA ALA A 78 -3.58 0.75 17.44
C ALA A 78 -2.14 1.29 17.37
N GLN A 79 -1.98 2.55 16.94
CA GLN A 79 -0.70 3.23 17.11
C GLN A 79 -0.43 3.31 18.62
N PRO A 80 0.82 3.12 19.08
CA PRO A 80 1.14 3.50 20.44
C PRO A 80 0.85 4.99 20.54
N GLU A 81 -0.17 5.35 21.32
CA GLU A 81 -0.37 6.71 21.76
C GLU A 81 0.89 7.04 22.56
N GLU A 82 1.77 7.89 22.02
CA GLU A 82 2.86 8.45 22.79
C GLU A 82 2.20 9.34 23.86
N SER A 83 2.06 8.81 25.08
CA SER A 83 1.76 9.65 26.21
C SER A 83 3.02 10.46 26.47
N ASP A 84 2.98 11.74 26.11
CA ASP A 84 3.86 12.76 26.66
C ASP A 84 3.55 12.87 28.16
N ASP A 85 3.98 11.87 28.94
CA ASP A 85 4.08 12.02 30.37
C ASP A 85 5.23 12.99 30.60
N GLU A 86 4.89 14.29 30.74
CA GLU A 86 5.81 15.26 31.33
C GLU A 86 6.23 14.72 32.69
N VAL A 87 7.44 14.17 32.74
CA VAL A 87 8.13 13.87 33.99
C VAL A 87 8.34 15.22 34.65
N LEU A 88 7.49 15.55 35.63
CA LEU A 88 7.80 16.56 36.62
C LEU A 88 9.10 16.13 37.29
N VAL A 89 10.21 16.71 36.83
CA VAL A 89 11.48 16.66 37.54
C VAL A 89 11.22 17.46 38.81
N ASP A 90 11.09 16.75 39.92
CA ASP A 90 11.18 17.36 41.25
C ASP A 90 12.61 17.92 41.34
N ASP A 91 12.77 19.22 41.04
CA ASP A 91 14.02 19.93 41.26
C ASP A 91 14.38 19.76 42.75
N PRO A 92 15.53 19.13 43.08
CA PRO A 92 15.94 19.09 44.47
C PRO A 92 16.25 20.52 44.91
N ASP A 93 15.54 20.98 45.94
CA ASP A 93 15.71 22.27 46.59
C ASP A 93 17.21 22.58 46.76
N PRO A 94 17.72 23.71 46.23
CA PRO A 94 19.12 24.05 46.33
C PRO A 94 19.45 24.63 47.71
N ASP A 95 19.18 23.91 48.80
CA ASP A 95 19.54 24.31 50.17
C ASP A 95 19.64 23.10 51.14
N VAL A 96 20.57 22.16 50.92
CA VAL A 96 21.25 21.33 51.96
C VAL A 96 22.69 21.02 51.58
#